data_AF-A0A7R8Z1M0-F1
#
_entry.id   AF-A0A7R8Z1M0-F1
#
_cell.length_a   1.000
_cell.length_b   1.000
_cell.length_c   1.000
_cell.angle_alpha   90.00
_cell.angle_beta   90.00
_cell.angle_gamma   90.00
#
_symmetry.space_group_name_H-M   'P 1'
#
loop_
_entity.id
_entity.type
_entity.pdbx_description
1 polymer ?
#
loop_
_entity_poly.entity_id
_entity_poly.type
_entity_poly.pdbx_seq_one_letter_code
_entity_poly.pdbx_strand_id
1 'polypeptide(L)'
;MDRVSAKRNIKPFDGEKYSVWKFRIRALLTELNVVQVVDSEVPDEITEEWKIAERTAKSVIVEYLSDSFLSFVKEENTTKEIISDLDAIYERKSVATQLALRKKLLSLKLQGDIKLIKHFTNFDDIIRDMLAAGAKLDETDKVAHLLLSLPNS
;
A
#
# COMPACT_ATOMS: atom_id res chain seq x y z
N MET A 1 32.25 -5.48 7.57
CA MET A 1 32.37 -5.71 6.11
C MET A 1 30.98 -5.69 5.50
N ASP A 2 30.62 -4.49 5.05
CA ASP A 2 29.74 -4.16 3.92
C ASP A 2 28.50 -5.04 3.67
N ARG A 3 27.43 -4.75 4.40
CA ARG A 3 26.10 -4.79 3.78
C ARG A 3 25.87 -3.43 3.13
N VAL A 4 26.47 -3.22 1.95
CA VAL A 4 25.92 -2.25 1.01
C VAL A 4 24.48 -2.71 0.78
N SER A 5 23.51 -2.00 1.38
CA SER A 5 22.09 -2.28 1.21
C SER A 5 21.82 -2.21 -0.28
N ALA A 6 21.69 -3.37 -0.93
CA ALA A 6 21.29 -3.44 -2.31
C ALA A 6 19.96 -2.69 -2.39
N LYS A 7 19.94 -1.55 -3.09
CA LYS A 7 18.79 -0.65 -3.17
C LYS A 7 17.59 -1.48 -3.61
N ARG A 8 16.67 -1.75 -2.68
CA ARG A 8 15.52 -2.60 -2.97
C ARG A 8 14.63 -1.86 -3.95
N ASN A 9 14.01 -2.58 -4.90
CA ASN A 9 13.11 -1.98 -5.88
C ASN A 9 11.72 -1.68 -5.26
N ILE A 10 11.71 -0.92 -4.17
CA ILE A 10 10.50 -0.40 -3.54
C ILE A 10 10.36 1.05 -4.00
N LYS A 11 9.25 1.35 -4.67
CA LYS A 11 8.92 2.73 -5.07
C LYS A 11 8.68 3.58 -3.82
N PRO A 12 9.30 4.77 -3.69
CA PRO A 12 8.97 5.71 -2.61
C PRO A 12 7.48 6.08 -2.60
N PHE A 13 6.93 6.34 -1.42
CA PHE A 13 5.54 6.73 -1.29
C PHE A 13 5.31 8.14 -1.81
N ASP A 14 4.38 8.26 -2.75
CA ASP A 14 4.01 9.51 -3.41
C ASP A 14 2.52 9.87 -3.23
N GLY A 15 1.83 9.23 -2.28
CA GLY A 15 0.41 9.48 -2.00
C GLY A 15 -0.56 8.52 -2.69
N GLU A 16 -0.05 7.56 -3.46
CA GLU A 16 -0.81 6.51 -4.12
C GLU A 16 -0.46 5.12 -3.59
N LYS A 17 -1.39 4.17 -3.73
CA LYS A 17 -1.17 2.74 -3.45
C LYS A 17 -0.59 2.50 -2.04
N TYR A 18 -1.05 3.27 -1.06
CA TYR A 18 -0.50 3.29 0.29
C TYR A 18 -0.45 1.90 0.94
N SER A 19 -1.50 1.10 0.78
CA SER A 19 -1.54 -0.29 1.29
C SER A 19 -0.42 -1.17 0.74
N VAL A 20 -0.10 -1.02 -0.56
CA VAL A 20 0.99 -1.76 -1.22
C VAL A 20 2.35 -1.27 -0.73
N TRP A 21 2.53 0.06 -0.61
CA TRP A 21 3.75 0.64 -0.06
C TRP A 21 3.98 0.19 1.38
N LYS A 22 2.99 0.35 2.24
CA LYS A 22 3.03 -0.04 3.66
C LYS A 22 3.36 -1.52 3.82
N PHE A 23 2.77 -2.39 3.01
CA PHE A 23 3.08 -3.82 3.01
C PHE A 23 4.56 -4.09 2.71
N ARG A 24 5.12 -3.45 1.67
CA ARG A 24 6.54 -3.60 1.29
C ARG A 24 7.49 -3.08 2.37
N ILE A 25 7.16 -1.95 2.97
CA ILE A 25 7.94 -1.37 4.07
C ILE A 25 7.92 -2.27 5.30
N ARG A 26 6.74 -2.77 5.70
CA ARG A 26 6.65 -3.72 6.83
C ARG A 26 7.47 -4.98 6.56
N ALA A 27 7.39 -5.55 5.37
CA ALA A 27 8.21 -6.72 5.00
C ALA A 27 9.73 -6.42 5.13
N LEU A 28 10.17 -5.23 4.71
CA LEU A 28 11.54 -4.77 4.86
C LEU A 28 11.96 -4.61 6.34
N LEU A 29 11.13 -3.97 7.17
CA LEU A 29 11.42 -3.81 8.60
C LEU A 29 11.51 -5.16 9.31
N THR A 30 10.69 -6.14 8.91
CA THR A 30 10.77 -7.53 9.41
C THR A 30 12.08 -8.19 8.99
N GLU A 31 12.49 -8.06 7.73
CA GLU A 31 13.77 -8.61 7.24
C GLU A 31 14.98 -8.03 8.00
N LEU A 32 14.88 -6.77 8.41
CA LEU A 32 15.90 -6.06 9.19
C LEU A 32 15.81 -6.34 10.71
N ASN A 33 14.83 -7.12 11.18
CA ASN A 33 14.56 -7.39 12.61
C ASN A 33 14.31 -6.12 13.44
N VAL A 34 13.61 -5.14 12.86
CA VAL A 34 13.26 -3.88 13.53
C VAL A 34 11.76 -3.58 13.53
N VAL A 35 10.92 -4.48 13.02
CA VAL A 35 9.45 -4.27 12.92
C VAL A 35 8.77 -4.04 14.28
N GLN A 36 9.38 -4.49 15.39
CA GLN A 36 8.87 -4.31 16.74
C GLN A 36 8.63 -2.85 17.11
N VAL A 37 9.40 -1.90 16.58
CA VAL A 37 9.22 -0.47 16.88
C VAL A 37 7.98 0.13 16.25
N VAL A 38 7.35 -0.59 15.32
CA VAL A 38 6.06 -0.24 14.73
C VAL A 38 4.93 -0.98 15.43
N ASP A 39 5.14 -2.25 15.77
CA ASP A 39 4.07 -3.15 16.24
C ASP A 39 3.86 -3.16 17.76
N SER A 40 4.90 -2.84 18.53
CA SER A 40 4.85 -2.87 19.99
C SER A 40 4.59 -1.49 20.58
N GLU A 41 4.23 -1.43 21.85
CA GLU A 41 4.34 -0.18 22.61
C GLU A 41 5.81 0.13 22.89
N VAL A 42 6.10 1.43 23.03
CA VAL A 42 7.44 1.87 23.44
C VAL A 42 7.72 1.29 24.84
N PRO A 43 8.84 0.59 25.04
CA PRO A 43 9.18 0.04 26.35
C PRO A 43 9.33 1.12 27.41
N ASP A 44 8.96 0.82 28.65
CA ASP A 44 9.16 1.72 29.79
C ASP A 44 10.65 2.06 30.01
N GLU A 45 11.53 1.08 29.74
CA GLU A 45 12.97 1.25 29.75
C GLU A 45 13.54 1.13 28.32
N ILE A 46 13.99 2.25 27.77
CA ILE A 46 14.52 2.31 26.40
C ILE A 46 15.96 1.80 26.37
N THR A 47 16.14 0.56 25.91
CA THR A 47 17.46 -0.05 25.71
C THR A 47 18.18 0.52 24.48
N GLU A 48 19.49 0.28 24.38
CA GLU A 48 20.26 0.67 23.19
C GLU A 48 19.81 -0.10 21.93
N GLU A 49 19.39 -1.36 22.09
CA GLU A 49 18.83 -2.16 20.99
C GLU A 49 17.55 -1.51 20.44
N TRP A 50 16.68 -1.00 21.32
CA TRP A 50 15.49 -0.27 20.88
C TRP A 50 15.86 1.00 20.12
N LYS A 51 16.79 1.81 20.64
CA LYS A 51 17.25 3.03 19.95
C LYS A 51 17.89 2.75 18.59
N ILE A 52 18.61 1.64 18.45
CA ILE A 52 19.17 1.20 17.17
C ILE A 52 18.02 0.82 16.23
N ALA A 53 17.08 -0.01 16.68
CA ALA A 53 15.93 -0.42 15.89
C ALA A 53 15.09 0.78 15.42
N GLU A 54 14.86 1.75 16.31
CA GLU A 54 14.12 2.99 16.04
C GLU A 54 14.80 3.81 14.94
N ARG A 55 16.12 4.06 15.07
CA ARG A 55 16.89 4.79 14.05
C ARG A 55 16.92 4.07 12.71
N THR A 56 17.09 2.74 12.74
CA THR A 56 17.09 1.92 11.52
C THR A 56 15.73 1.96 10.82
N ALA A 57 14.64 1.77 11.57
CA ALA A 57 13.30 1.78 10.99
C ALA A 57 12.94 3.17 10.45
N LYS A 58 13.25 4.24 11.19
CA LYS A 58 13.03 5.62 10.74
C LYS A 58 13.84 5.95 9.48
N SER A 59 15.10 5.51 9.40
CA SER A 59 15.91 5.65 8.19
C SER A 59 15.28 4.96 6.98
N VAL A 60 14.71 3.77 7.16
CA VAL A 60 13.97 3.07 6.10
C VAL A 60 12.74 3.85 5.68
N ILE A 61 11.95 4.38 6.62
CA ILE A 61 10.78 5.20 6.28
C ILE A 61 11.20 6.39 5.44
N VAL A 62 12.21 7.16 5.88
CA VAL A 62 12.72 8.33 5.14
C VAL A 62 13.20 7.96 3.74
N GLU A 63 13.96 6.86 3.59
CA GLU A 63 14.48 6.40 2.29
C GLU A 63 13.37 6.09 1.28
N TYR A 64 12.22 5.61 1.77
CA TYR A 64 11.09 5.19 0.92
C TYR A 64 9.88 6.11 1.04
N LEU A 65 10.05 7.35 1.51
CA LEU A 65 9.10 8.44 1.31
C LEU A 65 9.61 9.33 0.16
N SER A 66 8.70 9.87 -0.65
CA SER A 66 9.07 10.95 -1.56
C SER A 66 9.25 12.27 -0.81
N ASP A 67 10.00 13.20 -1.39
CA ASP A 67 10.33 14.49 -0.77
C ASP A 67 9.10 15.26 -0.26
N SER A 68 7.99 15.21 -0.99
CA SER A 68 6.71 15.83 -0.61
C SER A 68 6.13 15.33 0.71
N PHE A 69 6.59 14.18 1.19
CA PHE A 69 6.12 13.51 2.39
C PHE A 69 7.14 13.52 3.53
N LEU A 70 8.34 14.05 3.31
CA LEU A 70 9.35 14.15 4.38
C LEU A 70 8.90 15.08 5.50
N SER A 71 7.98 16.01 5.24
CA SER A 71 7.36 16.86 6.27
C SER A 71 6.55 16.08 7.32
N PHE A 72 6.12 14.85 7.02
CA PHE A 72 5.49 13.94 7.98
C PHE A 72 6.50 13.33 8.97
N VAL A 73 7.80 13.41 8.66
CA VAL A 73 8.87 12.85 9.49
C VAL A 73 9.56 13.96 10.26
N LYS A 74 9.16 14.18 11.50
CA LYS A 74 9.90 15.05 12.43
C LYS A 74 10.89 14.24 13.26
N GLU A 75 11.95 14.88 13.77
CA GLU A 75 13.00 14.18 14.52
C GLU A 75 12.48 13.54 15.81
N GLU A 76 11.51 14.18 16.46
CA GLU A 76 10.90 13.75 17.72
C GLU A 76 9.92 12.58 17.57
N ASN A 77 9.32 12.39 16.39
CA ASN A 77 8.34 11.33 16.19
C ASN A 77 9.00 9.94 16.19
N THR A 78 8.37 9.00 16.89
CA THR A 78 8.65 7.57 16.73
C THR A 78 8.21 7.09 15.35
N THR A 79 8.80 5.99 14.90
CA THR A 79 8.44 5.32 13.64
C THR A 79 6.97 4.90 13.65
N LYS A 80 6.47 4.45 14.81
CA LYS A 80 5.06 4.11 15.02
C LYS A 80 4.14 5.30 14.81
N GLU A 81 4.47 6.47 15.35
CA GLU A 81 3.69 7.70 15.15
C GLU A 81 3.67 8.12 13.68
N ILE A 82 4.81 8.09 12.99
CA ILE A 82 4.88 8.43 11.56
C ILE A 82 3.98 7.50 10.73
N ILE A 83 4.04 6.19 10.97
CA ILE A 83 3.17 5.23 10.28
C ILE A 83 1.69 5.46 10.62
N SER A 84 1.39 5.80 11.89
CA SER A 84 0.02 6.06 12.34
C SER A 84 -0.59 7.32 11.70
N ASP A 85 0.20 8.38 11.54
CA ASP A 85 -0.23 9.60 10.85
C ASP A 85 -0.53 9.35 9.38
N LEU A 86 0.34 8.56 8.72
CA LEU A 86 0.11 8.13 7.33
C LEU A 86 -1.13 7.23 7.23
N ASP A 87 -1.35 6.32 8.18
CA ASP A 87 -2.53 5.44 8.24
C ASP A 87 -3.82 6.26 8.33
N ALA A 88 -3.87 7.25 9.21
CA ALA A 88 -5.05 8.08 9.44
C ALA A 88 -5.57 8.75 8.16
N ILE A 89 -4.65 9.13 7.26
CA ILE A 89 -4.97 9.85 6.02
C ILE A 89 -5.13 8.87 4.85
N TYR A 90 -4.14 8.00 4.64
CA TYR A 90 -4.00 7.26 3.39
C TYR A 90 -4.64 5.87 3.42
N GLU A 91 -4.82 5.27 4.60
CA GLU A 91 -5.59 4.03 4.71
C GLU A 91 -7.07 4.32 4.42
N ARG A 92 -7.62 5.41 4.99
CA ARG A 92 -8.99 5.85 4.68
C ARG A 92 -9.16 6.18 3.21
N LYS A 93 -8.21 6.90 2.60
CA LYS A 93 -8.21 7.19 1.16
C LYS A 93 -8.21 5.89 0.35
N SER A 94 -7.41 4.90 0.74
CA SER A 94 -7.37 3.59 0.09
C SER A 94 -8.72 2.86 0.17
N VAL A 95 -9.37 2.83 1.34
CA VAL A 95 -10.72 2.26 1.49
C VAL A 95 -11.74 2.97 0.62
N ALA A 96 -11.73 4.31 0.59
CA ALA A 96 -12.61 5.09 -0.27
C ALA A 96 -12.34 4.82 -1.76
N THR A 97 -11.08 4.73 -2.17
CA THR A 97 -10.67 4.36 -3.52
C THR A 97 -11.15 2.95 -3.88
N GLN A 98 -10.97 1.97 -2.99
CA GLN A 98 -11.47 0.61 -3.19
C GLN A 98 -13.00 0.58 -3.34
N LEU A 99 -13.74 1.36 -2.54
CA LEU A 99 -15.20 1.44 -2.64
C LEU A 99 -15.63 2.08 -3.97
N ALA A 100 -14.98 3.16 -4.39
CA ALA A 100 -15.26 3.81 -5.67
C ALA A 100 -14.99 2.86 -6.85
N LEU A 101 -13.88 2.12 -6.82
CA LEU A 101 -13.54 1.12 -7.82
C LEU A 101 -14.52 -0.07 -7.82
N ARG A 102 -14.94 -0.56 -6.64
CA ARG A 102 -16.01 -1.59 -6.55
C ARG A 102 -17.30 -1.12 -7.18
N LYS A 103 -17.72 0.13 -6.92
CA LYS A 103 -18.91 0.71 -7.55
C LYS A 103 -18.75 0.75 -9.07
N LYS A 104 -17.59 1.17 -9.57
CA LYS A 104 -17.27 1.19 -11.00
C LYS A 104 -17.33 -0.22 -11.62
N LEU A 105 -16.72 -1.20 -10.96
CA LEU A 105 -16.71 -2.61 -11.36
C LEU A 105 -18.13 -3.18 -11.47
N LEU A 106 -18.96 -2.99 -10.44
CA LEU A 106 -20.34 -3.48 -10.42
C LEU A 106 -21.24 -2.77 -11.45
N SER A 107 -20.92 -1.52 -11.78
CA SER A 107 -21.63 -0.76 -12.83
C SER A 107 -21.12 -1.04 -14.25
N LEU A 108 -19.99 -1.75 -14.40
CA LEU A 108 -19.42 -2.03 -15.72
C LEU A 108 -20.35 -2.99 -16.47
N LYS A 109 -20.79 -2.57 -17.65
CA LYS A 109 -21.64 -3.37 -18.53
C LYS A 109 -21.14 -3.24 -19.96
N LEU A 110 -21.12 -4.35 -20.70
CA LEU A 110 -20.85 -4.33 -22.13
C LEU A 110 -22.01 -3.63 -22.83
N GLN A 111 -21.77 -2.42 -23.32
CA GLN A 111 -22.72 -1.67 -24.13
C GLN A 111 -22.57 -2.05 -25.60
N GLY A 112 -23.68 -2.07 -26.36
CA GLY A 112 -23.72 -2.59 -27.73
C GLY A 112 -22.85 -1.83 -28.75
N ASP A 113 -22.42 -0.62 -28.42
CA ASP A 113 -21.55 0.24 -29.21
C ASP A 113 -20.05 0.08 -28.87
N ILE A 114 -19.71 -0.62 -27.78
CA ILE A 114 -18.34 -0.84 -27.32
C ILE A 114 -17.82 -2.17 -27.84
N LYS A 115 -16.66 -2.15 -28.52
CA LYS A 115 -15.95 -3.38 -28.90
C LYS A 115 -15.60 -4.19 -27.65
N LEU A 116 -15.85 -5.51 -27.70
CA LEU A 116 -15.56 -6.44 -26.60
C LEU A 116 -14.13 -6.32 -26.06
N ILE A 117 -13.14 -6.12 -26.94
CA ILE A 117 -11.73 -5.91 -26.55
C ILE A 117 -11.58 -4.69 -25.63
N LYS A 118 -12.24 -3.57 -25.95
CA LYS A 118 -12.18 -2.35 -25.13
C LYS A 118 -12.86 -2.57 -23.77
N HIS A 119 -13.92 -3.37 -23.73
CA HIS A 119 -14.56 -3.76 -22.48
C HIS A 119 -13.62 -4.57 -21.58
N PHE A 120 -12.91 -5.55 -22.13
CA PHE A 120 -11.91 -6.33 -21.39
C PHE A 120 -10.77 -5.44 -20.88
N THR A 121 -10.24 -4.52 -21.70
CA THR A 121 -9.21 -3.58 -21.24
C THR A 121 -9.70 -2.72 -20.08
N ASN A 122 -10.94 -2.19 -20.16
CA ASN A 122 -11.53 -1.41 -19.07
C ASN A 122 -11.69 -2.24 -17.79
N PHE A 123 -12.10 -3.49 -17.92
CA PHE A 123 -12.22 -4.42 -16.80
C PHE A 123 -10.85 -4.67 -16.14
N ASP A 124 -9.84 -5.02 -16.94
CA ASP A 124 -8.47 -5.29 -16.47
C ASP A 124 -7.86 -4.07 -15.77
N ASP A 125 -8.10 -2.88 -16.29
CA ASP A 125 -7.66 -1.63 -15.67
C ASP A 125 -8.28 -1.44 -14.29
N ILE A 126 -9.60 -1.68 -14.13
CA ILE A 126 -10.28 -1.59 -12.84
C ILE A 126 -9.72 -2.63 -11.86
N ILE A 127 -9.52 -3.87 -12.29
CA ILE A 127 -8.94 -4.92 -11.44
C ILE A 127 -7.52 -4.55 -11.00
N ARG A 128 -6.68 -4.07 -11.93
CA ARG A 128 -5.32 -3.61 -11.63
C ARG A 128 -5.32 -2.48 -10.60
N ASP A 129 -6.23 -1.52 -10.74
CA ASP A 129 -6.37 -0.40 -9.80
C ASP A 129 -6.89 -0.87 -8.43
N MET A 130 -7.80 -1.85 -8.40
CA MET A 130 -8.27 -2.46 -7.15
C MET A 130 -7.15 -3.17 -6.39
N LEU A 131 -6.35 -3.99 -7.08
CA LEU A 131 -5.19 -4.66 -6.50
C LEU A 131 -4.13 -3.65 -6.03
N ALA A 132 -3.93 -2.57 -6.80
CA ALA A 132 -3.05 -1.47 -6.43
C ALA A 132 -3.54 -0.69 -5.20
N ALA A 133 -4.85 -0.60 -4.99
CA ALA A 133 -5.44 -0.07 -3.77
C ALA A 133 -5.40 -1.10 -2.61
N GLY A 134 -4.85 -2.30 -2.81
CA GLY A 134 -4.72 -3.33 -1.78
C GLY A 134 -5.97 -4.20 -1.59
N ALA A 135 -6.90 -4.20 -2.54
CA ALA A 135 -7.98 -5.17 -2.55
C ALA A 135 -7.41 -6.58 -2.77
N LYS A 136 -8.02 -7.58 -2.12
CA LYS A 136 -7.76 -8.99 -2.38
C LYS A 136 -8.91 -9.50 -3.25
N LEU A 137 -8.63 -9.86 -4.49
CA LEU A 137 -9.54 -10.57 -5.38
C LEU A 137 -8.84 -11.81 -5.90
N ASP A 138 -9.46 -12.97 -5.72
CA ASP A 138 -8.98 -14.20 -6.33
C ASP A 138 -9.41 -14.32 -7.79
N GLU A 139 -8.97 -15.37 -8.50
CA GLU A 139 -9.33 -15.57 -9.90
C GLU A 139 -10.82 -15.85 -10.09
N THR A 140 -11.47 -16.52 -9.12
CA THR A 140 -12.90 -16.83 -9.18
C THR A 140 -13.73 -15.55 -9.09
N ASP A 141 -13.36 -14.64 -8.19
CA ASP A 141 -13.98 -13.33 -8.03
C ASP A 141 -13.87 -12.51 -9.31
N LYS A 142 -12.70 -12.49 -9.95
CA LYS A 142 -12.47 -11.78 -11.21
C LYS A 142 -13.38 -12.33 -12.32
N VAL A 143 -13.43 -13.66 -12.48
CA VAL A 143 -14.29 -14.30 -13.48
C VAL A 143 -15.76 -14.00 -13.22
N ALA A 144 -16.21 -14.10 -11.96
CA ALA A 144 -17.59 -13.79 -11.59
C ALA A 144 -17.97 -12.35 -11.93
N HIS A 145 -17.12 -11.37 -11.58
CA HIS A 145 -17.36 -9.97 -11.93
C HIS A 145 -17.35 -9.71 -13.44
N LEU A 146 -16.48 -10.40 -14.19
CA LEU A 146 -16.47 -10.28 -15.64
C LEU A 146 -17.78 -10.79 -16.25
N LEU A 147 -18.25 -11.96 -15.82
CA LEU A 147 -19.52 -12.53 -16.28
C LEU A 147 -20.70 -11.61 -15.96
N LEU A 148 -20.74 -11.01 -14.77
CA LEU A 148 -21.75 -10.03 -14.38
C LEU A 148 -21.76 -8.79 -15.27
N SER A 149 -20.68 -8.47 -15.96
CA SER A 149 -20.58 -7.31 -16.86
C SER A 149 -21.09 -7.58 -18.28
N LEU A 150 -21.29 -8.85 -18.65
CA LEU A 150 -21.74 -9.23 -19.98
C LEU A 150 -23.29 -9.23 -20.05
N PRO A 151 -23.89 -9.10 -21.25
CA PRO A 151 -25.33 -9.23 -21.42
C PRO A 151 -25.77 -10.65 -21.09
N ASN A 152 -26.96 -10.79 -20.50
CA ASN A 152 -27.61 -12.09 -20.42
C ASN A 152 -27.90 -12.57 -21.86
N SER A 153 -27.65 -13.86 -22.11
CA SER A 153 -27.89 -14.50 -23.42
C SER A 153 -29.33 -14.35 -23.89
#